data_AF-A0A7Y0R220-F1
#
_entry.id   AF-A0A7Y0R220-F1
#
_cell.length_a   1.000
_cell.length_b   1.000
_cell.length_c   1.000
_cell.angle_alpha   90.00
_cell.angle_beta   90.00
_cell.angle_gamma   90.00
#
_symmetry.space_group_name_H-M   'P 1'
#
loop_
_entity.id
_entity.type
_entity.pdbx_description
1 polymer ?
#
loop_
_entity_poly.entity_id
_entity_poly.type
_entity_poly.pdbx_seq_one_letter_code
_entity_poly.pdbx_strand_id
1 'polypeptide(L)'
;SSFTGGTLSAIMLLVAAPALANVSLSFQSSDYFALMLLGLSAVAAFAGKGQVIKAWMMTILGLMLSTVGIDRFVGVERFTFGLTDLMAGFSFLLLAMATFALGETLMGILKPSNDTRDEEQDKLSNIGSMKVTKEEIKEVAPVSIRSSILGFFTGVLPGAGATIAAFLSYGLERNLAPKEKKEEFGKGSIRGLVAPESANNAASSGSFVPLL
;
A
#
# COMPACT_ATOMS: atom_id res chain seq x y z
N SER A 1 15.87 2.64 2.85
CA SER A 1 14.63 3.25 2.37
C SER A 1 13.59 3.30 3.49
N SER A 2 13.10 2.15 3.98
CA SER A 2 12.09 2.09 5.05
C SER A 2 12.54 2.79 6.34
N PHE A 3 13.76 2.51 6.84
CA PHE A 3 14.32 3.20 8.02
C PHE A 3 14.36 4.74 7.88
N THR A 4 14.73 5.24 6.71
CA THR A 4 14.77 6.68 6.41
C THR A 4 13.36 7.29 6.47
N GLY A 5 12.35 6.59 5.94
CA GLY A 5 10.96 7.05 6.01
C GLY A 5 10.38 7.05 7.42
N GLY A 6 10.68 6.02 8.21
CA GLY A 6 10.29 5.98 9.63
C GLY A 6 10.94 7.12 10.43
N THR A 7 12.25 7.32 10.26
CA THR A 7 12.99 8.36 10.99
C THR A 7 12.54 9.76 10.60
N LEU A 8 12.41 10.04 9.30
CA LEU A 8 12.00 11.36 8.83
C LEU A 8 10.55 11.68 9.24
N SER A 9 9.66 10.70 9.13
CA SER A 9 8.26 10.87 9.53
C SER A 9 8.10 11.09 11.04
N ALA A 10 8.92 10.47 11.89
CA ALA A 10 8.92 10.72 13.33
C ALA A 10 9.34 12.16 13.66
N ILE A 11 10.37 12.69 12.98
CA ILE A 11 10.79 14.09 13.12
C ILE A 11 9.67 15.03 12.65
N MET A 12 9.06 14.73 11.50
CA MET A 12 7.94 15.51 10.96
C MET A 12 6.74 15.49 11.90
N LEU A 13 6.42 14.35 12.50
CA LEU A 13 5.36 14.22 13.48
C LEU A 13 5.61 15.12 14.69
N LEU A 14 6.82 15.11 15.26
CA LEU A 14 7.16 15.91 16.43
C LEU A 14 6.96 17.41 16.20
N VAL A 15 7.26 17.91 15.00
CA VAL A 15 7.13 19.34 14.66
C VAL A 15 5.73 19.69 14.17
N ALA A 16 5.14 18.85 13.34
CA ALA A 16 3.94 19.17 12.58
C ALA A 16 2.64 18.62 13.18
N ALA A 17 2.69 17.72 14.17
CA ALA A 17 1.50 17.14 14.81
C ALA A 17 0.44 18.17 15.23
N PRO A 18 0.75 19.24 15.99
CA PRO A 18 -0.29 20.17 16.45
C PRO A 18 -0.92 20.98 15.31
N ALA A 19 -0.14 21.34 14.28
CA ALA A 19 -0.66 22.07 13.12
C ALA A 19 -1.53 21.16 12.24
N LEU A 20 -1.11 19.91 12.05
CA LEU A 20 -1.78 18.94 11.18
C LEU A 20 -3.00 18.29 11.83
N ALA A 21 -3.06 18.20 13.16
CA ALA A 21 -4.25 17.72 13.88
C ALA A 21 -5.47 18.60 13.59
N ASN A 22 -5.32 19.93 13.63
CA ASN A 22 -6.40 20.86 13.29
C ASN A 22 -6.88 20.71 11.85
N VAL A 23 -5.95 20.48 10.92
CA VAL A 23 -6.29 20.23 9.51
C VAL A 23 -7.05 18.91 9.38
N SER A 24 -6.57 17.84 10.03
CA SER A 24 -7.22 16.53 9.98
C SER A 24 -8.64 16.55 10.55
N LEU A 25 -8.85 17.24 11.67
CA LEU A 25 -10.18 17.41 12.29
C LEU A 25 -11.14 18.26 11.45
N SER A 26 -10.63 19.09 10.53
CA SER A 26 -11.48 19.89 9.65
C SER A 26 -12.17 19.07 8.55
N PHE A 27 -11.66 17.87 8.23
CA PHE A 27 -12.22 17.01 7.19
C PHE A 27 -13.66 16.61 7.50
N GLN A 28 -14.54 16.86 6.53
CA GLN A 28 -15.95 16.49 6.62
C GLN A 28 -16.21 15.15 5.92
N SER A 29 -17.43 14.63 6.08
CA SER A 29 -17.85 13.37 5.45
C SER A 29 -17.64 13.33 3.94
N SER A 30 -17.82 14.48 3.24
CA SER A 30 -17.55 14.61 1.80
C SER A 30 -16.08 14.43 1.45
N ASP A 31 -15.18 14.92 2.29
CA ASP A 31 -13.74 14.88 2.04
C ASP A 31 -13.21 13.46 2.25
N TYR A 32 -13.69 12.78 3.31
CA TYR A 32 -13.41 11.36 3.53
C TYR A 32 -13.88 10.49 2.37
N PHE A 33 -15.08 10.75 1.85
CA PHE A 33 -15.59 10.03 0.68
C PHE A 33 -14.69 10.23 -0.55
N ALA A 34 -14.31 11.48 -0.84
CA ALA A 34 -13.45 11.80 -1.98
C ALA A 34 -12.05 11.15 -1.84
N LEU A 35 -11.47 11.17 -0.64
CA LEU A 35 -10.18 10.54 -0.36
C LEU A 35 -10.23 9.03 -0.50
N MET A 36 -11.28 8.37 0.02
CA MET A 36 -11.46 6.93 -0.17
C MET A 36 -11.62 6.58 -1.65
N LEU A 37 -12.43 7.33 -2.39
CA LEU A 37 -12.63 7.10 -3.82
C LEU A 37 -11.33 7.27 -4.61
N LEU A 38 -10.55 8.30 -4.32
CA LEU A 38 -9.24 8.53 -4.92
C LEU A 38 -8.28 7.38 -4.61
N GLY A 39 -8.26 6.94 -3.35
CA GLY A 39 -7.43 5.82 -2.90
C GLY A 39 -7.75 4.51 -3.61
N LEU A 40 -9.04 4.15 -3.65
CA LEU A 40 -9.53 2.96 -4.34
C LEU A 40 -9.27 3.04 -5.85
N SER A 41 -9.45 4.22 -6.45
CA SER A 41 -9.15 4.45 -7.88
C SER A 41 -7.66 4.30 -8.18
N ALA A 42 -6.80 4.82 -7.31
CA ALA A 42 -5.35 4.70 -7.45
C ALA A 42 -4.94 3.22 -7.42
N VAL A 43 -5.43 2.43 -6.47
CA VAL A 43 -5.17 0.99 -6.40
C VAL A 43 -5.64 0.28 -7.68
N ALA A 44 -6.85 0.57 -8.16
CA ALA A 44 -7.38 -0.04 -9.39
C ALA A 44 -6.58 0.37 -10.64
N ALA A 45 -6.03 1.59 -10.68
CA ALA A 45 -5.20 2.09 -11.79
C ALA A 45 -3.85 1.36 -11.91
N PHE A 46 -3.37 0.72 -10.86
CA PHE A 46 -2.15 -0.10 -10.88
C PHE A 46 -2.36 -1.53 -11.37
N ALA A 47 -3.61 -1.92 -11.67
CA ALA A 47 -3.87 -3.20 -12.32
C ALA A 47 -3.12 -3.34 -13.65
N GLY A 48 -2.68 -4.55 -13.98
CA GLY A 48 -1.98 -4.83 -15.23
C GLY A 48 -2.75 -4.35 -16.46
N LYS A 49 -2.05 -4.08 -17.57
CA LYS A 49 -2.68 -3.62 -18.83
C LYS A 49 -3.85 -4.54 -19.20
N GLY A 50 -5.05 -3.96 -19.35
CA GLY A 50 -6.28 -4.69 -19.67
C GLY A 50 -7.01 -5.33 -18.48
N GLN A 51 -6.52 -5.18 -17.24
CA GLN A 51 -7.11 -5.78 -16.03
C GLN A 51 -7.79 -4.76 -15.11
N VAL A 52 -7.82 -3.48 -15.49
CA VAL A 52 -8.41 -2.40 -14.69
C VAL A 52 -9.87 -2.68 -14.32
N ILE A 53 -10.67 -3.22 -15.25
CA ILE A 53 -12.07 -3.59 -14.97
C ILE A 53 -12.17 -4.69 -13.90
N LYS A 54 -11.27 -5.69 -13.94
CA LYS A 54 -11.22 -6.75 -12.93
C LYS A 54 -10.82 -6.19 -11.58
N ALA A 55 -9.87 -5.25 -11.53
CA ALA A 55 -9.48 -4.59 -10.30
C ALA A 55 -10.65 -3.82 -9.69
N TRP A 56 -11.38 -3.04 -10.47
CA TRP A 56 -12.60 -2.36 -10.00
C TRP A 56 -13.68 -3.31 -9.49
N MET A 57 -13.92 -4.42 -10.19
CA MET A 57 -14.85 -5.46 -9.73
C MET A 57 -14.42 -6.03 -8.37
N MET A 58 -13.13 -6.32 -8.20
CA MET A 58 -12.59 -6.82 -6.92
C MET A 58 -12.63 -5.76 -5.81
N THR A 59 -12.41 -4.48 -6.14
CA THR A 59 -12.57 -3.36 -5.21
C THR A 59 -14.01 -3.27 -4.70
N ILE A 60 -14.99 -3.31 -5.60
CA ILE A 60 -16.41 -3.29 -5.24
C ILE A 60 -16.77 -4.51 -4.39
N LEU A 61 -16.29 -5.71 -4.77
CA LEU A 61 -16.49 -6.92 -3.98
C LEU A 61 -15.92 -6.78 -2.56
N GLY A 62 -14.70 -6.24 -2.43
CA GLY A 62 -14.08 -5.95 -1.13
C GLY A 62 -14.89 -4.96 -0.30
N LEU A 63 -15.42 -3.91 -0.91
CA LEU A 63 -16.31 -2.96 -0.23
C LEU A 63 -17.59 -3.64 0.26
N MET A 64 -18.22 -4.49 -0.56
CA MET A 64 -19.41 -5.26 -0.15
C MET A 64 -19.10 -6.14 1.07
N LEU A 65 -17.99 -6.89 1.03
CA LEU A 65 -17.57 -7.72 2.16
C LEU A 65 -17.26 -6.90 3.42
N SER A 66 -16.69 -5.69 3.27
CA SER A 66 -16.41 -4.78 4.39
C SER A 66 -17.67 -4.23 5.07
N THR A 67 -18.84 -4.29 4.44
CA THR A 67 -20.11 -3.84 5.05
C THR A 67 -20.76 -4.87 5.98
N VAL A 68 -20.23 -6.10 6.02
CA VAL A 68 -20.75 -7.18 6.87
C VAL A 68 -20.29 -6.97 8.32
N GLY A 69 -21.25 -6.99 9.25
CA GLY A 69 -21.01 -6.86 10.69
C GLY A 69 -21.78 -5.68 11.33
N ILE A 70 -21.37 -5.30 12.53
CA ILE A 70 -21.95 -4.15 13.24
C ILE A 70 -21.36 -2.84 12.69
N ASP A 71 -22.24 -1.92 12.26
CA ASP A 71 -21.83 -0.57 11.86
C ASP A 71 -21.28 0.19 13.08
N ARG A 72 -20.05 0.70 12.98
CA ARG A 72 -19.36 1.37 14.10
C ARG A 72 -19.94 2.75 14.47
N PHE A 73 -20.69 3.39 13.58
CA PHE A 73 -21.28 4.70 13.81
C PHE A 73 -22.68 4.58 14.42
N VAL A 74 -23.50 3.66 13.90
CA VAL A 74 -24.93 3.57 14.24
C VAL A 74 -25.25 2.34 15.10
N GLY A 75 -24.35 1.37 15.20
CA GLY A 75 -24.52 0.17 16.02
C GLY A 75 -25.51 -0.87 15.45
N VAL A 76 -25.93 -0.70 14.20
CA VAL A 76 -26.87 -1.61 13.54
C VAL A 76 -26.13 -2.78 12.89
N GLU A 77 -26.71 -3.98 12.98
CA GLU A 77 -26.21 -5.16 12.29
C GLU A 77 -26.51 -5.09 10.78
N ARG A 78 -25.49 -5.34 9.94
CA ARG A 78 -25.63 -5.44 8.49
C ARG A 78 -25.12 -6.78 8.01
N PHE A 79 -25.96 -7.50 7.26
CA PHE A 79 -25.60 -8.77 6.62
C PHE A 79 -25.04 -9.84 7.60
N THR A 80 -25.43 -9.79 8.88
CA THR A 80 -25.05 -10.79 9.89
C THR A 80 -25.89 -12.06 9.81
N PHE A 81 -27.09 -11.97 9.21
CA PHE A 81 -28.05 -13.08 9.06
C PHE A 81 -28.38 -13.82 10.36
N GLY A 82 -28.24 -13.15 11.51
CA GLY A 82 -28.47 -13.74 12.84
C GLY A 82 -27.32 -14.63 13.36
N LEU A 83 -26.17 -14.66 12.68
CA LEU A 83 -24.99 -15.40 13.10
C LEU A 83 -24.04 -14.49 13.90
N THR A 84 -23.75 -14.87 15.14
CA THR A 84 -22.88 -14.10 16.04
C THR A 84 -21.46 -13.94 15.48
N ASP A 85 -20.93 -14.94 14.78
CA ASP A 85 -19.60 -14.89 14.18
C ASP A 85 -19.46 -13.78 13.11
N LEU A 86 -20.56 -13.43 12.44
CA LEU A 86 -20.58 -12.38 11.42
C LEU A 86 -20.73 -10.97 12.02
N MET A 87 -21.06 -10.84 13.31
CA MET A 87 -21.19 -9.53 13.96
C MET A 87 -19.85 -8.78 13.99
N ALA A 88 -18.74 -9.50 14.13
CA ALA A 88 -17.39 -8.95 14.07
C ALA A 88 -16.93 -8.61 12.64
N GLY A 89 -17.71 -9.00 11.62
CA GLY A 89 -17.34 -8.91 10.21
C GLY A 89 -16.19 -9.85 9.83
N PHE A 90 -15.68 -9.69 8.61
CA PHE A 90 -14.53 -10.47 8.16
C PHE A 90 -13.22 -9.89 8.68
N SER A 91 -12.41 -10.71 9.35
CA SER A 91 -11.04 -10.35 9.70
C SER A 91 -10.21 -10.16 8.43
N PHE A 92 -9.71 -8.94 8.22
CA PHE A 92 -8.84 -8.63 7.08
C PHE A 92 -7.62 -9.57 7.02
N LEU A 93 -6.98 -9.83 8.18
CA LEU A 93 -5.83 -10.71 8.25
C LEU A 93 -6.19 -12.14 7.82
N LEU A 94 -7.32 -12.67 8.31
CA LEU A 94 -7.77 -14.00 7.97
C LEU A 94 -8.10 -14.12 6.48
N LEU A 95 -8.82 -13.13 5.93
CA LEU A 95 -9.18 -13.10 4.51
C LEU A 95 -7.95 -13.02 3.61
N ALA A 96 -6.98 -12.16 3.96
CA ALA A 96 -5.73 -12.01 3.22
C ALA A 96 -4.90 -13.30 3.22
N MET A 97 -4.73 -13.93 4.39
CA MET A 97 -4.00 -15.19 4.51
C MET A 97 -4.69 -16.34 3.76
N ALA A 98 -6.02 -16.46 3.89
CA ALA A 98 -6.79 -17.51 3.23
C ALA A 98 -6.77 -17.36 1.70
N THR A 99 -6.97 -16.15 1.18
CA THR A 99 -6.95 -15.89 -0.27
C THR A 99 -5.57 -16.12 -0.86
N PHE A 100 -4.50 -15.72 -0.16
CA PHE A 100 -3.12 -16.02 -0.57
C PHE A 100 -2.85 -17.52 -0.58
N ALA A 101 -3.14 -18.22 0.52
CA ALA A 101 -2.90 -19.66 0.64
C ALA A 101 -3.68 -20.47 -0.40
N LEU A 102 -4.96 -20.15 -0.61
CA LEU A 102 -5.78 -20.77 -1.66
C LEU A 102 -5.25 -20.43 -3.06
N GLY A 103 -4.86 -19.18 -3.30
CA GLY A 103 -4.31 -18.73 -4.57
C GLY A 103 -3.04 -19.49 -4.94
N GLU A 104 -2.09 -19.59 -4.01
CA GLU A 104 -0.85 -20.36 -4.17
C GLU A 104 -1.12 -21.85 -4.36
N THR A 105 -2.00 -22.45 -3.55
CA THR A 105 -2.33 -23.87 -3.67
C THR A 105 -2.96 -24.19 -5.03
N LEU A 106 -3.92 -23.36 -5.47
CA LEU A 106 -4.56 -23.53 -6.77
C LEU A 106 -3.58 -23.29 -7.92
N MET A 107 -2.70 -22.28 -7.83
CA MET A 107 -1.65 -22.06 -8.83
C MET A 107 -0.68 -23.22 -8.90
N GLY A 108 -0.27 -23.79 -7.75
CA GLY A 108 0.60 -24.96 -7.70
C GLY A 108 -0.02 -26.22 -8.34
N ILE A 109 -1.34 -26.37 -8.25
CA ILE A 109 -2.07 -27.49 -8.87
C ILE A 109 -2.35 -27.25 -10.35
N LEU A 110 -2.74 -26.03 -10.74
CA LEU A 110 -3.13 -25.67 -12.11
C LEU A 110 -1.93 -25.41 -13.04
N LYS A 111 -0.80 -25.01 -12.46
CA LYS A 111 0.51 -24.95 -13.11
C LYS A 111 1.45 -25.86 -12.32
N PRO A 112 1.28 -27.20 -12.40
CA PRO A 112 2.31 -28.09 -11.91
C PRO A 112 3.54 -27.78 -12.75
N SER A 113 4.57 -27.21 -12.12
CA SER A 113 5.72 -26.66 -12.81
C SER A 113 6.25 -27.66 -13.85
N ASN A 114 6.40 -27.22 -15.11
CA ASN A 114 7.60 -27.63 -15.82
C ASN A 114 8.73 -27.16 -14.92
N ASP A 115 9.51 -28.12 -14.41
CA ASP A 115 10.49 -27.96 -13.36
C ASP A 115 11.39 -26.74 -13.63
N THR A 116 11.02 -25.60 -13.05
CA THR A 116 11.74 -24.32 -13.12
C THR A 116 12.53 -24.11 -11.83
N ARG A 117 12.56 -25.12 -10.95
CA ARG A 117 13.40 -25.14 -9.76
C ARG A 117 14.87 -24.92 -10.12
N ASP A 118 15.34 -25.49 -11.22
CA ASP A 118 16.71 -25.26 -11.71
C ASP A 118 16.91 -23.79 -12.16
N GLU A 119 15.93 -23.18 -12.85
CA GLU A 119 16.01 -21.76 -13.27
C GLU A 119 15.87 -20.76 -12.11
N GLU A 120 15.07 -21.07 -11.09
CA GLU A 120 14.92 -20.25 -9.89
C GLU A 120 16.15 -20.38 -8.97
N GLN A 121 16.69 -21.60 -8.84
CA GLN A 121 17.91 -21.86 -8.08
C GLN A 121 19.14 -21.21 -8.73
N ASP A 122 19.20 -21.16 -10.06
CA ASP A 122 20.22 -20.40 -10.81
C ASP A 122 20.06 -18.86 -10.68
N LYS A 123 18.83 -18.34 -10.53
CA LYS A 123 18.62 -16.90 -10.27
C LYS A 123 18.94 -16.53 -8.82
N LEU A 124 18.68 -17.42 -7.87
CA LEU A 124 19.02 -17.26 -6.46
C LEU A 124 20.54 -17.39 -6.21
N SER A 125 21.23 -18.26 -6.95
CA SER A 125 22.70 -18.39 -6.90
C SER A 125 23.43 -17.20 -7.53
N ASN A 126 22.75 -16.44 -8.40
CA ASN A 126 23.24 -15.22 -9.03
C ASN A 126 22.77 -13.93 -8.34
N ILE A 127 22.15 -14.02 -7.14
CA ILE A 127 21.99 -12.85 -6.27
C ILE A 127 23.40 -12.46 -5.84
N GLY A 128 23.97 -11.48 -6.55
CA GLY A 128 25.24 -10.89 -6.19
C GLY A 128 25.21 -10.27 -4.79
N SER A 129 26.30 -9.59 -4.42
CA SER A 129 26.42 -8.90 -3.14
C SER A 129 25.15 -8.11 -2.77
N MET A 130 24.48 -8.51 -1.68
CA MET A 130 23.38 -7.77 -1.02
C MET A 130 23.81 -6.38 -0.48
N LYS A 131 25.09 -6.02 -0.63
CA LYS A 131 25.60 -4.70 -0.22
C LYS A 131 25.17 -3.65 -1.23
N VAL A 132 24.41 -2.68 -0.73
CA VAL A 132 24.06 -1.46 -1.47
C VAL A 132 25.34 -0.69 -1.79
N THR A 133 25.56 -0.42 -3.08
CA THR A 133 26.67 0.39 -3.55
C THR A 133 26.46 1.87 -3.20
N LYS A 134 27.56 2.63 -3.07
CA LYS A 134 27.47 4.07 -2.76
C LYS A 134 26.73 4.86 -3.85
N GLU A 135 26.79 4.39 -5.09
CA GLU A 135 26.09 4.97 -6.24
C GLU A 135 24.58 4.75 -6.12
N GLU A 136 24.14 3.54 -5.77
CA GLU A 136 22.74 3.24 -5.48
C GLU A 136 22.22 4.09 -4.32
N ILE A 137 23.00 4.25 -3.24
CA ILE A 137 22.60 5.11 -2.10
C ILE A 137 22.36 6.54 -2.56
N LYS A 138 23.27 7.11 -3.37
CA LYS A 138 23.16 8.49 -3.87
C LYS A 138 21.96 8.64 -4.79
N GLU A 139 21.64 7.62 -5.58
CA GLU A 139 20.47 7.61 -6.45
C GLU A 139 19.15 7.54 -5.66
N VAL A 140 19.09 6.68 -4.65
CA VAL A 140 17.83 6.39 -3.93
C VAL A 140 17.56 7.34 -2.76
N ALA A 141 18.58 8.01 -2.23
CA ALA A 141 18.42 8.99 -1.15
C ALA A 141 17.36 10.08 -1.46
N PRO A 142 17.38 10.79 -2.61
CA PRO A 142 16.36 11.78 -2.92
C PRO A 142 14.97 11.16 -3.10
N VAL A 143 14.90 9.93 -3.63
CA VAL A 143 13.64 9.16 -3.76
C VAL A 143 13.05 8.89 -2.38
N SER A 144 13.88 8.37 -1.46
CA SER A 144 13.45 8.01 -0.12
C SER A 144 12.94 9.22 0.63
N ILE A 145 13.63 10.37 0.56
CA ILE A 145 13.20 11.60 1.21
C ILE A 145 11.84 12.08 0.66
N ARG A 146 11.72 12.28 -0.65
CA ARG A 146 10.46 12.79 -1.24
C ARG A 146 9.28 11.85 -1.03
N SER A 147 9.50 10.54 -1.14
CA SER A 147 8.47 9.53 -0.90
C SER A 147 8.08 9.46 0.57
N SER A 148 9.01 9.72 1.50
CA SER A 148 8.69 9.81 2.93
C SER A 148 7.85 11.04 3.26
N ILE A 149 8.13 12.18 2.63
CA ILE A 149 7.31 13.39 2.76
C ILE A 149 5.88 13.10 2.26
N LEU A 150 5.78 12.57 1.04
CA LEU A 150 4.49 12.21 0.44
C LEU A 150 3.74 11.16 1.30
N GLY A 151 4.45 10.16 1.79
CA GLY A 151 3.90 9.12 2.65
C GLY A 151 3.39 9.67 3.97
N PHE A 152 4.15 10.53 4.64
CA PHE A 152 3.73 11.18 5.88
C PHE A 152 2.43 11.98 5.69
N PHE A 153 2.38 12.88 4.72
CA PHE A 153 1.16 13.67 4.46
C PHE A 153 -0.02 12.80 4.03
N THR A 154 0.22 11.76 3.24
CA THR A 154 -0.83 10.80 2.89
C THR A 154 -1.32 10.02 4.12
N GLY A 155 -0.44 9.68 5.06
CA GLY A 155 -0.82 9.02 6.32
C GLY A 155 -1.58 9.92 7.28
N VAL A 156 -1.31 11.23 7.28
CA VAL A 156 -2.05 12.23 8.06
C VAL A 156 -3.51 12.33 7.61
N LEU A 157 -3.79 12.06 6.34
CA LEU A 157 -5.14 12.01 5.80
C LEU A 157 -5.88 10.78 6.33
N PRO A 158 -6.98 10.93 7.07
CA PRO A 158 -7.66 9.78 7.64
C PRO A 158 -8.29 8.93 6.52
N GLY A 159 -8.13 7.62 6.63
CA GLY A 159 -8.62 6.65 5.65
C GLY A 159 -7.73 6.45 4.41
N ALA A 160 -6.67 7.23 4.20
CA ALA A 160 -5.72 7.00 3.10
C ALA A 160 -4.69 5.90 3.43
N GLY A 161 -4.10 5.94 4.63
CA GLY A 161 -3.25 4.86 5.14
C GLY A 161 -2.01 4.53 4.28
N ALA A 162 -1.32 3.46 4.67
CA ALA A 162 0.01 3.14 4.14
C ALA A 162 0.00 2.55 2.72
N THR A 163 -1.06 1.82 2.37
CA THR A 163 -1.23 1.23 1.02
C THR A 163 -1.39 2.31 -0.06
N ILE A 164 -2.21 3.33 0.18
CA ILE A 164 -2.43 4.42 -0.79
C ILE A 164 -1.15 5.26 -0.92
N ALA A 165 -0.47 5.54 0.20
CA ALA A 165 0.85 6.17 0.19
C ALA A 165 1.87 5.41 -0.68
N ALA A 166 1.93 4.08 -0.55
CA ALA A 166 2.82 3.24 -1.35
C ALA A 166 2.52 3.37 -2.85
N PHE A 167 1.26 3.22 -3.25
CA PHE A 167 0.84 3.31 -4.66
C PHE A 167 1.03 4.70 -5.26
N LEU A 168 0.65 5.76 -4.53
CA LEU A 168 0.85 7.14 -4.98
C LEU A 168 2.33 7.45 -5.16
N SER A 169 3.18 7.03 -4.21
CA SER A 169 4.63 7.25 -4.31
C SER A 169 5.26 6.50 -5.48
N TYR A 170 4.80 5.26 -5.75
CA TYR A 170 5.24 4.49 -6.91
C TYR A 170 4.85 5.17 -8.22
N GLY A 171 3.59 5.63 -8.34
CA GLY A 171 3.11 6.35 -9.51
C GLY A 171 3.84 7.67 -9.74
N LEU A 172 4.06 8.44 -8.68
CA LEU A 172 4.81 9.69 -8.72
C LEU A 172 6.26 9.43 -9.17
N GLU A 173 6.95 8.49 -8.52
CA GLU A 173 8.36 8.20 -8.85
C GLU A 173 8.49 7.64 -10.27
N ARG A 174 7.55 6.79 -10.72
CA ARG A 174 7.50 6.32 -12.11
C ARG A 174 7.37 7.48 -13.10
N ASN A 175 6.63 8.52 -12.77
CA ASN A 175 6.47 9.69 -13.65
C ASN A 175 7.68 10.64 -13.60
N LEU A 176 8.33 10.78 -12.44
CA LEU A 176 9.50 11.63 -12.23
C LEU A 176 10.82 11.00 -12.69
N ALA A 177 10.89 9.67 -12.78
CA ALA A 177 12.12 8.98 -13.15
C ALA A 177 12.64 9.42 -14.54
N PRO A 178 13.98 9.46 -14.75
CA PRO A 178 14.56 9.65 -16.07
C PRO A 178 14.03 8.62 -17.07
N LYS A 179 13.99 8.95 -18.36
CA LYS A 179 13.46 8.05 -19.40
C LYS A 179 14.15 6.69 -19.39
N GLU A 180 15.47 6.64 -19.19
CA GLU A 180 16.19 5.36 -19.12
C GLU A 180 15.72 4.49 -17.95
N LYS A 181 15.41 5.11 -16.82
CA LYS A 181 14.97 4.43 -15.58
C LYS A 181 13.48 4.11 -15.55
N LYS A 182 12.66 4.79 -16.36
CA LYS A 182 11.21 4.53 -16.45
C LYS A 182 10.88 3.13 -16.95
N GLU A 183 11.73 2.56 -17.81
CA GLU A 183 11.53 1.23 -18.38
C GLU A 183 11.81 0.08 -17.40
N GLU A 184 12.53 0.35 -16.32
CA GLU A 184 12.84 -0.62 -15.26
C GLU A 184 11.63 -0.85 -14.32
N PHE A 185 10.64 0.05 -14.32
CA PHE A 185 9.47 -0.07 -13.44
C PHE A 185 8.63 -1.30 -13.80
N GLY A 186 8.38 -2.15 -12.82
CA GLY A 186 7.72 -3.45 -13.02
C GLY A 186 8.64 -4.57 -13.51
N LYS A 187 9.94 -4.27 -13.73
CA LYS A 187 10.98 -5.24 -14.12
C LYS A 187 12.12 -5.33 -13.11
N GLY A 188 11.93 -4.80 -11.89
CA GLY A 188 12.96 -4.79 -10.83
C GLY A 188 13.62 -3.44 -10.56
N SER A 189 13.00 -2.30 -10.94
CA SER A 189 13.53 -0.97 -10.60
C SER A 189 13.75 -0.77 -9.09
N ILE A 190 14.97 -0.38 -8.70
CA ILE A 190 15.30 0.00 -7.33
C ILE A 190 14.47 1.20 -6.86
N ARG A 191 14.25 2.19 -7.74
CA ARG A 191 13.39 3.35 -7.44
C ARG A 191 11.95 2.95 -7.20
N GLY A 192 11.47 2.01 -8.02
CA GLY A 192 10.15 1.41 -7.88
C GLY A 192 9.96 0.62 -6.58
N LEU A 193 11.04 0.18 -5.93
CA LEU A 193 11.00 -0.45 -4.60
C LEU A 193 11.15 0.59 -3.47
N VAL A 194 12.10 1.51 -3.60
CA VAL A 194 12.43 2.47 -2.54
C VAL A 194 11.30 3.46 -2.27
N ALA A 195 10.63 3.93 -3.33
CA ALA A 195 9.52 4.88 -3.20
C ALA A 195 8.37 4.32 -2.34
N PRO A 196 7.73 3.19 -2.70
CA PRO A 196 6.64 2.63 -1.91
C PRO A 196 7.05 2.23 -0.50
N GLU A 197 8.25 1.66 -0.31
CA GLU A 197 8.74 1.28 1.03
C GLU A 197 8.93 2.49 1.96
N SER A 198 9.50 3.58 1.44
CA SER A 198 9.72 4.80 2.23
C SER A 198 8.39 5.49 2.55
N ALA A 199 7.47 5.53 1.58
CA ALA A 199 6.16 6.15 1.76
C ALA A 199 5.25 5.35 2.71
N ASN A 200 5.22 4.03 2.57
CA ASN A 200 4.48 3.12 3.43
C ASN A 200 4.90 3.30 4.89
N ASN A 201 6.21 3.29 5.16
CA ASN A 201 6.69 3.43 6.54
C ASN A 201 6.47 4.84 7.10
N ALA A 202 6.59 5.88 6.27
CA ALA A 202 6.31 7.25 6.70
C ALA A 202 4.82 7.51 6.99
N ALA A 203 3.93 6.85 6.24
CA ALA A 203 2.48 6.94 6.43
C ALA A 203 2.03 6.34 7.77
N SER A 204 2.70 5.30 8.27
CA SER A 204 2.43 4.73 9.59
C SER A 204 2.56 5.78 10.71
N SER A 205 3.63 6.58 10.69
CA SER A 205 3.80 7.66 11.66
C SER A 205 2.79 8.79 11.45
N GLY A 206 2.51 9.15 10.19
CA GLY A 206 1.51 10.18 9.86
C GLY A 206 0.10 9.81 10.33
N SER A 207 -0.23 8.51 10.33
CA SER A 207 -1.54 7.99 10.76
C SER A 207 -1.82 8.18 12.26
N PHE A 208 -0.81 8.55 13.05
CA PHE A 208 -1.03 8.92 14.46
C PHE A 208 -1.51 10.36 14.64
N VAL A 209 -1.31 11.26 13.66
CA VAL A 209 -1.74 12.67 13.80
C VAL A 209 -3.24 12.80 14.11
N PRO A 210 -4.16 12.09 13.44
CA PRO A 210 -5.59 12.19 13.76
C PRO A 210 -6.00 11.47 15.05
N LEU A 211 -5.10 10.67 15.64
CA LEU A 211 -5.35 9.89 16.86
C LEU A 211 -4.85 10.60 18.13
N LEU A 212 -4.09 11.69 17.98
CA LEU A 212 -3.53 12.53 19.05
C LEU A 212 -4.47 13.71 19.35
#